data_AF-I6U440-F1
#
_entry.id   AF-I6U440-F1
#
_cell.length_a   1.000
_cell.length_b   1.000
_cell.length_c   1.000
_cell.angle_alpha   90.00
_cell.angle_beta   90.00
_cell.angle_gamma   90.00
#
_symmetry.space_group_name_H-M   'P 1'
#
loop_
_entity.id
_entity.type
_entity.pdbx_description
1 polymer ?
#
loop_
_entity_poly.entity_id
_entity_poly.type
_entity_poly.pdbx_seq_one_letter_code
_entity_poly.pdbx_strand_id
1 'polypeptide(L)'
;SLTNYALYSLFILFILIGLHYNGDNETKLIPNKWSISLESSFASLSTMVKDQINSVSEKYVPFIYTLFFFVLIGNLISNIPYSFAVNASAVGTLGLSVTVFMGVTILSLSLHKLGFFAFFIPNGTPLALV
;
A
#
# COMPACT_ATOMS: atom_id res chain seq x y z
N SER A 1 -7.85 21.58 -14.17
CA SER A 1 -7.24 21.37 -15.50
C SER A 1 -6.58 20.00 -15.52
N LEU A 2 -6.54 19.33 -16.67
CA LEU A 2 -5.83 18.06 -16.81
C LEU A 2 -4.33 18.37 -16.89
N THR A 3 -3.58 18.02 -15.84
CA THR A 3 -2.11 18.18 -15.79
C THR A 3 -1.42 16.87 -16.15
N ASN A 4 -0.13 16.90 -16.48
CA ASN A 4 0.66 15.69 -16.70
C ASN A 4 0.56 14.73 -15.51
N TYR A 5 0.67 15.26 -14.29
CA TYR A 5 0.49 14.48 -13.07
C TYR A 5 -0.87 13.76 -13.03
N ALA A 6 -1.96 14.50 -13.29
CA ALA A 6 -3.31 13.93 -13.30
C ALA A 6 -3.49 12.89 -14.41
N LEU A 7 -2.97 13.15 -15.61
CA LEU A 7 -3.07 12.24 -16.76
C LEU A 7 -2.36 10.91 -16.49
N TYR A 8 -1.13 10.94 -15.97
CA TYR A 8 -0.39 9.71 -15.65
C TYR A 8 -0.98 8.97 -14.45
N SER A 9 -1.56 9.67 -13.46
CA SER A 9 -2.30 9.02 -12.37
C SER A 9 -3.55 8.27 -12.86
N LEU A 10 -4.28 8.84 -13.82
CA LEU A 10 -5.42 8.18 -14.46
C LEU A 10 -4.95 6.99 -15.30
N PHE A 11 -3.83 7.12 -15.99
CA PHE A 11 -3.22 6.04 -16.75
C PHE A 11 -2.81 4.85 -15.87
N ILE A 12 -2.21 5.11 -14.69
CA ILE A 12 -1.92 4.07 -13.68
C ILE A 12 -3.21 3.35 -13.27
N LEU A 13 -4.26 4.12 -12.96
CA LEU A 13 -5.56 3.57 -12.55
C LEU A 13 -6.17 2.69 -13.66
N PHE A 14 -6.09 3.12 -14.92
CA PHE A 14 -6.58 2.35 -16.05
C PHE A 14 -5.81 1.02 -16.22
N ILE A 15 -4.48 1.05 -16.07
CA ILE A 15 -3.65 -0.16 -16.12
C ILE A 15 -4.01 -1.12 -14.99
N LEU A 16 -4.21 -0.62 -13.76
CA LEU A 16 -4.58 -1.45 -12.61
C LEU A 16 -5.93 -2.15 -12.84
N ILE A 17 -6.94 -1.41 -13.31
CA ILE A 17 -8.25 -1.98 -13.64
C ILE A 17 -8.11 -3.02 -14.75
N GLY A 18 -7.37 -2.71 -15.81
CA GLY A 18 -7.12 -3.64 -16.91
C GLY A 18 -6.39 -4.91 -16.46
N LEU A 19 -5.43 -4.79 -15.54
CA LEU A 19 -4.68 -5.92 -15.00
C LEU A 19 -5.58 -6.84 -14.17
N HIS A 20 -6.46 -6.29 -13.32
CA HIS A 20 -7.42 -7.08 -12.56
C HIS A 20 -8.53 -7.68 -13.42
N TYR A 21 -8.99 -6.97 -14.44
CA TYR A 21 -9.97 -7.50 -15.39
C TYR A 21 -9.40 -8.67 -16.20
N ASN A 22 -8.18 -8.55 -16.71
CA ASN A 22 -7.50 -9.62 -17.44
C ASN A 22 -7.05 -10.79 -16.55
N GLY A 23 -6.88 -10.51 -15.25
CA GLY A 23 -6.55 -11.50 -14.24
C GLY A 23 -7.77 -12.27 -13.74
N ASP A 24 -8.99 -11.79 -14.01
CA ASP A 24 -10.21 -12.50 -13.66
C ASP A 24 -10.35 -13.76 -14.53
N ASN A 25 -10.64 -14.88 -13.89
CA ASN A 25 -10.64 -16.19 -14.53
C ASN A 25 -12.05 -16.76 -14.71
N GLU A 26 -13.09 -15.92 -14.73
CA GLU A 26 -14.50 -16.32 -14.92
C GLU A 26 -14.87 -17.57 -14.09
N THR A 27 -14.36 -17.68 -12.85
CA THR A 27 -14.55 -18.84 -11.95
C THR A 27 -14.07 -20.21 -12.45
N LYS A 28 -13.23 -20.27 -13.49
CA LYS A 28 -12.65 -21.52 -13.99
C LYS A 28 -11.64 -22.08 -12.99
N LEU A 29 -11.66 -23.41 -12.82
CA LEU A 29 -10.75 -24.15 -11.92
C LEU A 29 -9.28 -24.10 -12.35
N ILE A 30 -9.00 -23.97 -13.65
CA ILE A 30 -7.63 -23.87 -14.17
C ILE A 30 -7.27 -22.39 -14.27
N PRO A 31 -6.29 -21.89 -13.48
CA PRO A 31 -5.96 -20.47 -13.44
C PRO A 31 -5.27 -20.01 -14.72
N ASN A 32 -5.64 -18.83 -15.21
CA ASN A 32 -4.93 -18.14 -16.28
C ASN A 32 -3.54 -17.69 -15.81
N LYS A 33 -2.57 -17.55 -16.72
CA LYS A 33 -1.20 -17.08 -16.41
C LYS A 33 -1.20 -15.73 -15.68
N TRP A 34 -2.09 -14.82 -16.09
CA TRP A 34 -2.28 -13.51 -15.44
C TRP A 34 -2.87 -13.63 -14.03
N SER A 35 -3.83 -14.56 -13.84
CA SER A 35 -4.42 -14.88 -12.54
C SER A 35 -3.36 -15.39 -11.55
N ILE A 36 -2.45 -16.27 -11.99
CA ILE A 36 -1.37 -16.83 -11.15
C ILE A 36 -0.45 -15.70 -10.63
N SER A 37 -0.12 -14.73 -11.48
CA SER A 37 0.71 -13.59 -11.07
C SER A 37 0.02 -12.71 -10.02
N LEU A 38 -1.28 -12.47 -10.17
CA LEU A 38 -2.06 -11.72 -9.18
C LEU A 38 -2.23 -12.47 -7.88
N GLU A 39 -2.53 -13.77 -7.95
CA GLU A 39 -2.74 -14.62 -6.78
C GLU A 39 -1.46 -14.77 -5.95
N SER A 40 -0.32 -14.99 -6.61
CA SER A 40 0.98 -15.04 -5.93
C SER A 40 1.35 -13.70 -5.29
N SER A 41 1.06 -12.58 -5.96
CA SER A 41 1.25 -11.24 -5.39
C SER A 41 0.34 -11.01 -4.18
N PHE A 42 -0.93 -11.41 -4.27
CA PHE A 42 -1.88 -11.31 -3.15
C PHE A 42 -1.46 -12.19 -1.96
N ALA A 43 -1.06 -13.44 -2.21
CA ALA A 43 -0.60 -14.37 -1.18
C ALA A 43 0.66 -13.84 -0.48
N SER A 44 1.63 -13.31 -1.23
CA SER A 44 2.86 -12.75 -0.62
C SER A 44 2.56 -11.51 0.25
N LEU A 45 1.71 -10.59 -0.22
CA LEU A 45 1.27 -9.43 0.55
C LEU A 45 0.47 -9.84 1.79
N SER A 46 -0.45 -10.80 1.65
CA SER A 46 -1.26 -11.30 2.76
C SER A 46 -0.38 -11.90 3.86
N THR A 47 0.60 -12.74 3.50
CA THR A 47 1.56 -13.31 4.44
C THR A 47 2.41 -12.22 5.09
N MET A 48 2.94 -11.26 4.32
CA MET A 48 3.71 -10.14 4.87
C MET A 48 2.93 -9.33 5.92
N VAL A 49 1.66 -9.05 5.64
CA VAL A 49 0.81 -8.29 6.58
C VAL A 49 0.51 -9.10 7.84
N LYS A 50 0.25 -10.41 7.70
CA LYS A 50 0.03 -11.32 8.84
C LYS A 50 1.24 -11.38 9.75
N ASP A 51 2.44 -11.45 9.18
CA ASP A 51 3.70 -11.53 9.92
C ASP A 51 4.03 -10.21 10.65
N GLN A 52 3.63 -9.06 10.09
CA GLN A 52 3.95 -7.74 10.65
C GLN A 52 2.93 -7.21 11.67
N ILE A 53 1.62 -7.33 11.39
CA ILE A 53 0.54 -6.66 12.17
C ILE A 53 -0.27 -7.68 12.98
N ASN A 54 0.14 -8.96 12.97
CA ASN A 54 -0.52 -10.09 13.62
C ASN A 54 -1.81 -10.56 12.91
N SER A 55 -2.20 -11.82 13.10
CA SER A 55 -3.25 -12.51 12.32
C SER A 55 -4.66 -11.91 12.42
N VAL A 56 -4.94 -11.10 13.45
CA VAL A 56 -6.24 -10.43 13.66
C VAL A 56 -6.44 -9.24 12.71
N SER A 57 -5.36 -8.76 12.09
CA SER A 57 -5.32 -7.49 11.35
C SER A 57 -5.53 -7.64 9.83
N GLU A 58 -6.22 -8.70 9.37
CA GLU A 58 -6.54 -8.91 7.95
C GLU A 58 -7.38 -7.75 7.34
N LYS A 59 -8.08 -6.98 8.19
CA LYS A 59 -8.86 -5.81 7.78
C LYS A 59 -8.04 -4.75 7.01
N TYR A 60 -6.74 -4.64 7.27
CA TYR A 60 -5.87 -3.64 6.64
C TYR A 60 -5.22 -4.14 5.34
N VAL A 61 -5.35 -5.42 5.00
CA VAL A 61 -4.78 -6.00 3.78
C VAL A 61 -5.21 -5.27 2.51
N PRO A 62 -6.49 -4.90 2.30
CA PRO A 62 -6.90 -4.20 1.08
C PRO A 62 -6.21 -2.83 0.91
N PHE A 63 -5.98 -2.12 2.01
CA PHE A 63 -5.28 -0.83 1.98
C PHE A 63 -3.80 -0.99 1.58
N ILE A 64 -3.11 -1.96 2.17
CA ILE A 64 -1.70 -2.23 1.87
C ILE A 64 -1.55 -2.74 0.43
N TYR A 65 -2.47 -3.59 -0.01
CA TYR A 65 -2.51 -4.12 -1.37
C TYR A 65 -2.62 -3.00 -2.43
N THR A 66 -3.58 -2.09 -2.26
CA THR A 66 -3.78 -0.98 -3.19
C THR A 66 -2.58 -0.04 -3.23
N LEU A 67 -1.98 0.28 -2.08
CA LEU A 67 -0.79 1.12 -2.01
C LEU A 67 0.40 0.46 -2.72
N PHE A 68 0.61 -0.83 -2.51
CA PHE A 68 1.66 -1.59 -3.17
C PHE A 68 1.53 -1.55 -4.70
N PHE A 69 0.35 -1.90 -5.23
CA PHE A 69 0.12 -1.94 -6.67
C PHE A 69 0.19 -0.56 -7.33
N PHE A 70 -0.30 0.49 -6.65
CA PHE A 70 -0.17 1.87 -7.12
C PHE A 70 1.30 2.28 -7.28
N VAL A 71 2.12 2.04 -6.25
CA VAL A 71 3.54 2.38 -6.28
C VAL A 71 4.30 1.52 -7.30
N LEU A 72 4.01 0.22 -7.37
CA LEU A 72 4.62 -0.71 -8.31
C LEU A 72 4.39 -0.28 -9.76
N ILE A 73 3.13 -0.08 -10.16
CA ILE A 73 2.79 0.31 -11.54
C ILE A 73 3.32 1.71 -11.85
N GLY A 74 3.22 2.65 -10.91
CA GLY A 74 3.79 3.99 -11.06
C GLY A 74 5.30 3.97 -11.32
N ASN A 75 6.05 3.12 -10.62
CA ASN A 75 7.48 2.97 -10.83
C ASN A 75 7.82 2.24 -12.14
N LEU A 76 7.03 1.23 -12.54
CA LEU A 76 7.24 0.54 -13.81
C LEU A 76 7.00 1.47 -15.01
N ILE A 77 5.97 2.31 -14.96
CA ILE A 77 5.69 3.31 -16.00
C ILE A 77 6.81 4.37 -16.07
N SER A 78 7.42 4.70 -14.94
CA SER A 78 8.54 5.64 -14.87
C SER A 78 9.80 5.13 -15.57
N ASN A 79 9.94 3.82 -15.80
CA ASN A 79 11.10 3.25 -16.50
C ASN A 79 10.99 3.37 -18.03
N ILE A 80 9.82 3.72 -18.56
CA ILE A 80 9.63 3.91 -20.00
C ILE A 80 10.23 5.27 -20.39
N PRO A 81 11.10 5.34 -21.41
CA PRO A 81 11.65 6.62 -21.88
C PRO A 81 10.52 7.54 -22.35
N TYR A 82 10.68 8.84 -22.08
CA TYR A 82 9.66 9.88 -22.33
C TYR A 82 8.40 9.79 -21.45
N SER A 83 8.42 8.98 -20.39
CA SER A 83 7.33 8.90 -19.40
C SER A 83 7.52 9.90 -18.25
N PHE A 84 6.41 10.31 -17.63
CA PHE A 84 6.42 11.15 -16.43
C PHE A 84 6.36 10.29 -15.17
N ALA A 85 7.31 10.53 -14.26
CA ALA A 85 7.41 9.81 -13.00
C ALA A 85 6.47 10.39 -11.93
N VAL A 86 5.25 9.86 -11.81
CA VAL A 86 4.26 10.30 -10.80
C VAL A 86 4.83 10.19 -9.37
N ASN A 87 5.51 9.09 -9.09
CA ASN A 87 6.10 8.81 -7.77
C ASN A 87 7.37 9.62 -7.47
N ALA A 88 8.00 10.25 -8.48
CA ALA A 88 9.15 11.13 -8.24
C ALA A 88 8.73 12.50 -7.68
N SER A 89 7.44 12.84 -7.77
CA SER A 89 6.94 14.08 -7.17
C SER A 89 7.00 13.98 -5.64
N ALA A 90 7.82 14.85 -5.03
CA ALA A 90 7.93 14.92 -3.57
C ALA A 90 6.59 15.30 -2.94
N VAL A 91 5.85 16.24 -3.54
CA VAL A 91 4.56 16.69 -3.00
C VAL A 91 3.53 15.55 -2.97
N GLY A 92 3.46 14.72 -4.02
CA GLY A 92 2.53 13.59 -4.09
C GLY A 92 2.88 12.50 -3.08
N THR A 93 4.15 12.09 -3.03
CA THR A 93 4.62 11.02 -2.13
C THR A 93 4.63 11.43 -0.66
N LEU A 94 5.08 12.65 -0.34
CA LEU A 94 5.01 13.18 1.02
C LEU A 94 3.56 13.38 1.46
N GLY A 95 2.67 13.84 0.58
CA GLY A 95 1.24 13.96 0.89
C GLY A 95 0.63 12.61 1.26
N LEU A 96 0.93 11.55 0.50
CA LEU A 96 0.50 10.19 0.82
C LEU A 96 1.08 9.72 2.16
N SER A 97 2.39 9.90 2.37
CA SER A 97 3.09 9.48 3.59
C SER A 97 2.51 10.14 4.85
N VAL A 98 2.32 11.46 4.83
CA VAL A 98 1.73 12.21 5.95
C VAL A 98 0.29 11.76 6.21
N THR A 99 -0.49 11.49 5.18
CA THR A 99 -1.86 11.00 5.33
C THR A 99 -1.89 9.64 6.03
N VAL A 100 -1.03 8.70 5.64
CA VAL A 100 -0.93 7.40 6.30
C VAL A 100 -0.43 7.53 7.73
N PHE A 101 0.59 8.36 7.96
CA PHE A 101 1.12 8.63 9.30
C PHE A 101 0.06 9.19 10.24
N MET A 102 -0.70 10.20 9.79
CA MET A 102 -1.81 10.75 10.56
C MET A 102 -2.94 9.72 10.77
N GLY A 103 -3.26 8.91 9.76
CA GLY A 103 -4.25 7.84 9.88
C GLY A 103 -3.88 6.80 10.95
N VAL A 104 -2.63 6.33 10.95
CA VAL A 104 -2.15 5.34 11.92
C VAL A 104 -2.06 5.93 13.33
N THR A 105 -1.60 7.18 13.48
CA THR A 105 -1.55 7.84 14.80
C THR A 105 -2.93 8.01 15.42
N ILE A 106 -3.93 8.45 14.64
CA ILE A 106 -5.32 8.56 15.09
C ILE A 106 -5.88 7.17 15.45
N LEU A 107 -5.64 6.16 14.62
CA LEU A 107 -6.08 4.78 14.88
C LEU A 107 -5.49 4.25 16.21
N SER A 108 -4.18 4.43 16.40
CA SER A 108 -3.46 3.96 17.59
C SER A 108 -3.95 4.65 18.87
N LEU A 109 -4.19 5.97 18.82
CA LEU A 109 -4.81 6.73 19.90
C LEU A 109 -6.23 6.25 20.20
N SER A 110 -7.04 5.95 19.19
CA SER A 110 -8.40 5.46 19.40
C SER A 110 -8.44 4.07 20.05
N LEU A 111 -7.52 3.18 19.66
CA LEU A 111 -7.47 1.81 20.17
C LEU A 111 -6.85 1.72 21.57
N HIS A 112 -5.73 2.42 21.80
CA HIS A 112 -4.95 2.30 23.03
C HIS A 112 -5.16 3.45 24.03
N LYS A 113 -5.82 4.55 23.62
CA LYS A 113 -6.10 5.74 24.45
C LYS A 113 -4.83 6.26 25.12
N LEU A 114 -4.84 6.36 26.45
CA LEU A 114 -3.68 6.79 27.25
C LEU A 114 -2.52 5.79 27.19
N GLY A 115 -2.77 4.53 26.86
CA GLY A 115 -1.74 3.51 26.65
C GLY A 115 -0.91 3.71 25.38
N PHE A 116 -1.32 4.60 24.47
CA PHE A 116 -0.51 4.97 23.29
C PHE A 116 0.84 5.56 23.67
N PHE A 117 0.88 6.39 24.71
CA PHE A 117 2.12 7.05 25.14
C PHE A 117 3.17 6.06 25.69
N ALA A 118 2.73 4.86 26.10
CA ALA A 118 3.66 3.80 26.49
C ALA A 118 4.53 3.31 25.33
N PHE A 119 4.10 3.47 24.07
CA PHE A 119 4.91 3.09 22.90
C PHE A 119 6.16 3.97 22.72
N PHE A 120 6.24 5.14 23.36
CA PHE A 120 7.43 6.00 23.31
C PHE A 120 8.55 5.52 24.23
N ILE A 121 8.26 4.62 25.17
CA ILE A 121 9.24 4.15 26.16
C ILE A 121 9.52 2.66 25.90
N PRO A 122 10.78 2.27 25.62
CA PRO A 122 11.13 0.86 25.50
C PRO A 122 11.00 0.14 26.85
N ASN A 123 10.39 -1.04 26.84
CA ASN A 123 10.24 -1.87 28.03
C ASN A 123 11.62 -2.20 28.65
N GLY A 124 11.76 -2.01 29.96
CA GLY A 124 12.98 -2.36 30.70
C GLY A 124 14.07 -1.28 30.74
N THR A 125 13.77 -0.05 30.32
CA THR A 125 14.69 1.07 30.47
C THR A 125 14.77 1.56 31.93
N PRO A 126 15.98 1.88 32.44
CA PRO A 126 16.13 2.45 33.77
C PRO A 126 15.48 3.84 33.82
N LEU A 127 14.63 4.09 34.83
CA LEU A 127 13.84 5.32 34.98
C LEU A 127 14.66 6.62 34.97
N ALA A 128 15.96 6.55 35.26
CA ALA A 128 16.83 7.73 35.28
C ALA A 128 17.15 8.30 33.89
N LEU A 129 16.94 7.52 32.81
CA LEU A 129 17.21 7.91 31.42
C LEU A 129 15.94 8.18 30.59
N VAL A 130 14.77 8.03 31.21
CA VAL A 130 13.44 8.30 30.63
C VAL A 130 12.94 9.64 31.15
#